data_AF-A0A3A1P8U0-F1
#
_entry.id   AF-A0A3A1P8U0-F1
#
_cell.length_a   1.000
_cell.length_b   1.000
_cell.length_c   1.000
_cell.angle_alpha   90.00
_cell.angle_beta   90.00
_cell.angle_gamma   90.00
#
_symmetry.space_group_name_H-M   'P 1'
#
loop_
_entity.id
_entity.type
_entity.pdbx_description
1 polymer ?
#
loop_
_entity_poly.entity_id
_entity_poly.type
_entity_poly.pdbx_seq_one_letter_code
_entity_poly.pdbx_strand_id
1 'polypeptide(L)'
;MFDDRLATVLRMTALGQAGQPTQFRQLLDLLGTLREEQATSPLGTDGFARLAELRQLIAPEEQVRILRESGLRLRNPQLVALLVEGEPRIGAAAMATARLTEAQWLDLIPRLPISSRGFLRHRRDLPASANALLARLGVGDLVLGDASHDTRSAPTAQAAPA
;
A
#
# COMPACT_ATOMS: atom_id res chain seq x y z
N MET A 1 21.65 -16.24 -1.96
CA MET A 1 22.17 -14.89 -2.21
C MET A 1 21.15 -13.77 -2.04
N PHE A 2 19.83 -14.04 -2.11
CA PHE A 2 18.83 -13.02 -1.75
C PHE A 2 18.97 -12.58 -0.28
N ASP A 3 19.06 -13.56 0.62
CA ASP A 3 19.18 -13.32 2.06
C ASP A 3 20.40 -12.47 2.40
N ASP A 4 21.54 -12.70 1.73
CA ASP A 4 22.76 -11.91 1.93
C ASP A 4 22.57 -10.43 1.56
N ARG A 5 21.81 -10.15 0.49
CA ARG A 5 21.52 -8.77 0.07
C ARG A 5 20.56 -8.09 1.05
N LEU A 6 19.51 -8.77 1.48
CA LEU A 6 18.57 -8.23 2.46
C LEU A 6 19.26 -7.97 3.81
N ALA A 7 20.06 -8.92 4.31
CA ALA A 7 20.86 -8.74 5.51
C ALA A 7 21.86 -7.58 5.39
N THR A 8 22.44 -7.38 4.21
CA THR A 8 23.34 -6.23 3.96
C THR A 8 22.58 -4.90 3.99
N VAL A 9 21.42 -4.80 3.32
CA VAL A 9 20.59 -3.59 3.32
C VAL A 9 20.11 -3.21 4.73
N LEU A 10 19.76 -4.21 5.55
CA LEU A 10 19.37 -3.99 6.95
C LEU A 10 20.55 -3.51 7.81
N ARG A 11 21.78 -4.00 7.56
CA ARG A 11 23.00 -3.54 8.24
C ARG A 11 23.45 -2.14 7.79
N MET A 12 23.18 -1.74 6.55
CA MET A 12 23.57 -0.44 5.98
C MET A 12 22.76 0.76 6.50
N THR A 13 21.95 0.58 7.56
CA THR A 13 21.10 1.59 8.21
C THR A 13 21.84 2.86 8.69
N ALA A 14 23.16 2.93 8.54
CA ALA A 14 24.02 4.05 8.93
C ALA A 14 24.04 5.28 7.98
N LEU A 15 23.29 5.33 6.88
CA LEU A 15 23.37 6.43 5.89
C LEU A 15 22.65 7.74 6.28
N GLY A 16 22.10 7.84 7.50
CA GLY A 16 21.38 9.04 7.96
C GLY A 16 20.07 9.30 7.20
N GLN A 17 19.41 10.43 7.46
CA GLN A 17 18.10 10.76 6.87
C GLN A 17 18.13 10.76 5.32
N ALA A 18 19.25 11.19 4.73
CA ALA A 18 19.41 11.25 3.27
C ALA A 18 19.42 9.87 2.59
N GLY A 19 19.77 8.80 3.30
CA GLY A 19 19.79 7.43 2.77
C GLY A 19 18.44 6.70 2.82
N GLN A 20 17.45 7.24 3.53
CA GLN A 20 16.17 6.57 3.75
C GLN A 20 15.39 6.30 2.45
N PRO A 21 15.26 7.25 1.49
CA PRO A 21 14.58 6.99 0.22
C PRO A 21 15.24 5.84 -0.56
N THR A 22 16.57 5.79 -0.57
CA THR A 22 17.34 4.74 -1.23
C THR A 22 17.13 3.38 -0.56
N GLN A 23 17.20 3.33 0.78
CA GLN A 23 16.95 2.10 1.54
C GLN A 23 15.52 1.60 1.32
N PHE A 24 14.55 2.52 1.30
CA PHE A 24 13.14 2.21 1.04
C PHE A 24 12.96 1.57 -0.34
N ARG A 25 13.53 2.16 -1.39
CA ARG A 25 13.50 1.57 -2.74
C ARG A 25 14.15 0.19 -2.79
N GLN A 26 15.30 0.02 -2.15
CA GLN A 26 16.01 -1.26 -2.11
C GLN A 26 15.17 -2.35 -1.43
N LEU A 27 14.54 -2.02 -0.30
CA LEU A 27 13.65 -2.94 0.40
C LEU A 27 12.40 -3.27 -0.42
N LEU A 28 11.81 -2.30 -1.11
CA LEU A 28 10.68 -2.57 -2.01
C LEU A 28 11.05 -3.56 -3.13
N ASP A 29 12.24 -3.44 -3.72
CA ASP A 29 12.67 -4.35 -4.79
C ASP A 29 12.97 -5.76 -4.27
N LEU A 30 13.63 -5.85 -3.11
CA LEU A 30 13.93 -7.12 -2.46
C LEU A 30 12.65 -7.82 -1.98
N LEU A 31 11.86 -7.15 -1.14
CA LEU A 31 10.62 -7.70 -0.58
C LEU A 31 9.57 -7.95 -1.66
N GLY A 32 9.57 -7.14 -2.73
CA GLY A 32 8.65 -7.27 -3.85
C GLY A 32 8.86 -8.55 -4.67
N THR A 33 10.00 -9.22 -4.55
CA THR A 33 10.28 -10.51 -5.21
C THR A 33 10.42 -11.67 -4.23
N LEU A 34 10.23 -11.41 -2.94
CA LEU A 34 10.33 -12.39 -1.87
C LEU A 34 9.22 -13.44 -2.00
N ARG A 35 9.59 -14.73 -1.89
CA ARG A 35 8.62 -15.83 -1.82
C ARG A 35 7.96 -15.86 -0.45
N GLU A 36 6.75 -16.38 -0.36
CA GLU A 36 5.97 -16.42 0.89
C GLU A 36 6.74 -17.11 2.03
N GLU A 37 7.38 -18.25 1.76
CA GLU A 37 8.22 -18.98 2.71
C GLU A 37 9.36 -18.13 3.31
N GLN A 38 9.93 -17.23 2.52
CA GLN A 38 11.00 -16.32 2.93
C GLN A 38 10.44 -15.08 3.62
N ALA A 39 9.24 -14.63 3.24
CA ALA A 39 8.53 -13.53 3.90
C ALA A 39 8.24 -13.83 5.37
N THR A 40 7.96 -15.09 5.69
CA THR A 40 7.74 -15.56 7.07
C THR A 40 9.01 -15.92 7.82
N SER A 41 10.18 -15.85 7.18
CA SER A 41 11.46 -16.05 7.88
C SER A 41 11.77 -14.88 8.81
N PRO A 42 12.65 -15.05 9.82
CA PRO A 42 13.07 -13.93 10.68
C PRO A 42 13.62 -12.75 9.86
N LEU A 43 14.46 -13.01 8.86
CA LEU A 43 15.05 -11.97 8.02
C LEU A 43 14.01 -11.25 7.15
N GLY A 44 13.03 -11.99 6.62
CA GLY A 44 11.90 -11.42 5.89
C GLY A 44 11.06 -10.51 6.79
N THR A 45 10.76 -10.98 8.00
CA THR A 45 10.03 -10.23 9.03
C THR A 45 10.75 -8.93 9.38
N ASP A 46 12.07 -8.98 9.62
CA ASP A 46 12.90 -7.79 9.87
C ASP A 46 12.87 -6.83 8.68
N GLY A 47 12.89 -7.36 7.46
CA GLY A 47 12.74 -6.58 6.23
C GLY A 47 11.42 -5.81 6.17
N PHE A 48 10.29 -6.49 6.43
CA PHE A 48 8.98 -5.86 6.47
C PHE A 48 8.86 -4.84 7.60
N ALA A 49 9.40 -5.14 8.79
CA ALA A 49 9.42 -4.21 9.92
C ALA A 49 10.20 -2.94 9.56
N ARG A 50 11.40 -3.08 8.98
CA ARG A 50 12.20 -1.94 8.56
C ARG A 50 11.54 -1.12 7.45
N LEU A 51 10.86 -1.77 6.52
CA LEU A 51 10.07 -1.07 5.51
C LEU A 51 8.95 -0.23 6.16
N ALA A 52 8.24 -0.80 7.15
CA ALA A 52 7.19 -0.09 7.86
C ALA A 52 7.72 1.14 8.61
N GLU A 53 8.89 1.05 9.25
CA GLU A 53 9.57 2.20 9.86
C GLU A 53 9.88 3.30 8.84
N LEU A 54 10.49 2.96 7.71
CA LEU A 54 10.84 3.92 6.67
C LEU A 54 9.60 4.63 6.10
N ARG A 55 8.46 3.94 6.00
CA ARG A 55 7.18 4.55 5.59
C ARG A 55 6.69 5.63 6.55
N GLN A 56 7.07 5.59 7.83
CA GLN A 56 6.72 6.65 8.79
C GLN A 56 7.69 7.84 8.72
N LEU A 57 8.91 7.62 8.23
CA LEU A 57 9.96 8.65 8.18
C LEU A 57 9.98 9.42 6.86
N ILE A 58 9.51 8.79 5.77
CA ILE A 58 9.52 9.35 4.42
C ILE A 58 8.17 10.01 4.11
N ALA A 59 8.18 11.23 3.60
CA ALA A 59 6.95 11.94 3.21
C ALA A 59 6.12 11.12 2.17
N PRO A 60 4.77 11.17 2.22
CA PRO A 60 3.94 10.39 1.30
C PRO A 60 4.20 10.65 -0.19
N GLU A 61 4.48 11.89 -0.56
CA GLU A 61 4.80 12.29 -1.94
C GLU A 61 6.07 11.59 -2.44
N GLU A 62 7.07 11.47 -1.55
CA GLU A 62 8.33 10.81 -1.82
C GLU A 62 8.14 9.30 -1.97
N GLN A 63 7.33 8.68 -1.10
CA GLN A 63 6.98 7.25 -1.23
C GLN A 63 6.27 6.97 -2.57
N VAL A 64 5.32 7.82 -2.97
CA VAL A 64 4.63 7.71 -4.25
C VAL A 64 5.60 7.87 -5.43
N ARG A 65 6.54 8.82 -5.35
CA ARG A 65 7.58 9.01 -6.38
C ARG A 65 8.38 7.73 -6.56
N ILE A 66 8.91 7.16 -5.47
CA ILE A 66 9.72 5.94 -5.49
C ILE A 66 8.92 4.74 -6.05
N LEU A 67 7.65 4.58 -5.65
CA LEU A 67 6.79 3.50 -6.14
C LEU A 67 6.51 3.57 -7.65
N ARG A 68 6.57 4.76 -8.24
CA ARG A 68 6.34 5.00 -9.67
C ARG A 68 7.60 4.93 -10.51
N GLU A 69 8.77 4.88 -9.89
CA GLU A 69 10.03 4.75 -10.61
C GLU A 69 10.10 3.42 -11.38
N SER A 70 10.63 3.49 -12.60
CA SER A 70 10.82 2.31 -13.44
C SER A 70 11.72 1.26 -12.78
N GLY A 71 11.47 -0.01 -13.09
CA GLY A 71 12.30 -1.13 -12.66
C GLY A 71 11.90 -1.74 -11.31
N LEU A 72 10.99 -1.13 -10.56
CA LEU A 72 10.48 -1.71 -9.31
C LEU A 72 9.71 -3.01 -9.58
N ARG A 73 10.07 -4.10 -8.89
CA ARG A 73 9.42 -5.40 -9.04
C ARG A 73 8.50 -5.72 -7.87
N LEU A 74 7.26 -5.24 -7.95
CA LEU A 74 6.25 -5.50 -6.91
C LEU A 74 5.40 -6.74 -7.25
N ARG A 75 5.93 -7.94 -6.96
CA ARG A 75 5.32 -9.25 -7.26
C ARG A 75 4.88 -10.03 -6.02
N ASN A 76 5.01 -9.43 -4.85
CA ASN A 76 4.64 -10.03 -3.57
C ASN A 76 3.27 -9.48 -3.11
N PRO A 77 2.21 -10.31 -3.00
CA PRO A 77 0.88 -9.85 -2.62
C PRO A 77 0.81 -9.31 -1.18
N GLN A 78 1.60 -9.85 -0.25
CA GLN A 78 1.69 -9.34 1.13
C GLN A 78 2.26 -7.93 1.17
N LEU A 79 3.29 -7.65 0.35
CA LEU A 79 3.83 -6.29 0.24
C LEU A 79 2.81 -5.32 -0.36
N VAL A 80 2.04 -5.75 -1.35
CA VAL A 80 0.95 -4.92 -1.91
C VAL A 80 -0.11 -4.63 -0.86
N ALA A 81 -0.54 -5.64 -0.09
CA ALA A 81 -1.49 -5.48 1.01
C ALA A 81 -1.00 -4.44 2.04
N LEU A 82 0.26 -4.55 2.47
CA LEU A 82 0.86 -3.61 3.41
C LEU A 82 0.85 -2.17 2.87
N LEU A 83 1.17 -1.97 1.59
CA LEU A 83 1.24 -0.63 0.99
C LEU A 83 -0.13 0.04 0.88
N VAL A 84 -1.22 -0.73 0.83
CA VAL A 84 -2.58 -0.19 0.63
C VAL A 84 -3.32 0.11 1.93
N GLU A 85 -2.79 -0.28 3.09
CA GLU A 85 -3.37 -0.04 4.41
C GLU A 85 -3.20 1.40 4.93
N GLY A 86 -2.59 2.30 4.16
CA GLY A 86 -2.30 3.68 4.58
C GLY A 86 -2.89 4.75 3.66
N GLU A 87 -2.06 5.75 3.32
CA GLU A 87 -2.44 6.87 2.45
C GLU A 87 -2.99 6.39 1.09
N PRO A 88 -4.17 6.85 0.64
CA PRO A 88 -4.79 6.42 -0.61
C PRO A 88 -3.89 6.57 -1.84
N ARG A 89 -3.07 7.64 -1.90
CA ARG A 89 -2.14 7.89 -3.01
C ARG A 89 -1.03 6.85 -3.09
N ILE A 90 -0.53 6.39 -1.94
CA ILE A 90 0.47 5.31 -1.86
C ILE A 90 -0.16 4.00 -2.32
N GLY A 91 -1.36 3.68 -1.81
CA GLY A 91 -2.10 2.49 -2.21
C GLY A 91 -2.37 2.45 -3.72
N ALA A 92 -2.80 3.57 -4.31
CA ALA A 92 -3.00 3.68 -5.75
C ALA A 92 -1.71 3.47 -6.55
N ALA A 93 -0.58 4.04 -6.11
CA ALA A 93 0.72 3.84 -6.74
C ALA A 93 1.17 2.37 -6.65
N ALA A 94 1.04 1.74 -5.48
CA ALA A 94 1.36 0.33 -5.28
C ALA A 94 0.51 -0.58 -6.17
N MET A 95 -0.81 -0.32 -6.26
CA MET A 95 -1.72 -1.07 -7.13
C MET A 95 -1.39 -0.93 -8.61
N ALA A 96 -0.95 0.24 -9.07
CA ALA A 96 -0.53 0.44 -10.45
C ALA A 96 0.79 -0.28 -10.78
N THR A 97 1.72 -0.31 -9.82
CA THR A 97 3.04 -0.93 -9.98
C THR A 97 3.01 -2.45 -9.79
N ALA A 98 2.06 -2.99 -9.02
CA ALA A 98 1.95 -4.41 -8.72
C ALA A 98 1.88 -5.28 -9.98
N ARG A 99 2.65 -6.37 -10.02
CA ARG A 99 2.68 -7.38 -11.09
C ARG A 99 2.51 -8.75 -10.48
N LEU A 100 1.26 -9.05 -10.12
CA LEU A 100 0.86 -10.33 -9.53
C LEU A 100 0.26 -11.26 -10.60
N THR A 101 0.35 -12.56 -10.36
CA THR A 101 -0.34 -13.57 -11.17
C THR A 101 -1.85 -13.51 -10.96
N GLU A 102 -2.61 -14.16 -11.83
CA GLU A 102 -4.07 -14.26 -11.67
C GLU A 102 -4.47 -14.86 -10.33
N ALA A 103 -3.85 -15.98 -9.93
CA ALA A 103 -4.13 -16.62 -8.64
C ALA A 103 -3.85 -15.67 -7.46
N GLN A 104 -2.75 -14.93 -7.51
CA GLN A 104 -2.41 -13.94 -6.48
C GLN A 104 -3.40 -12.77 -6.45
N TRP A 105 -3.90 -12.31 -7.59
CA TRP A 105 -4.96 -11.29 -7.62
C TRP A 105 -6.27 -11.80 -7.02
N LEU A 106 -6.69 -13.01 -7.38
CA LEU A 106 -7.92 -13.62 -6.87
C LEU A 106 -7.86 -13.82 -5.35
N ASP A 107 -6.68 -14.13 -4.81
CA ASP A 107 -6.46 -14.27 -3.37
C ASP A 107 -6.34 -12.91 -2.65
N LEU A 108 -5.74 -11.90 -3.30
CA LEU A 108 -5.54 -10.57 -2.71
C LEU A 108 -6.82 -9.74 -2.67
N ILE A 109 -7.56 -9.67 -3.79
CA ILE A 109 -8.71 -8.76 -3.97
C ILE A 109 -9.75 -8.83 -2.84
N PRO A 110 -10.17 -10.02 -2.36
CA PRO A 110 -11.16 -10.13 -1.28
C PRO A 110 -10.68 -9.53 0.05
N ARG A 111 -9.38 -9.52 0.31
CA ARG A 111 -8.78 -8.98 1.54
C ARG A 111 -8.50 -7.49 1.49
N LEU A 112 -8.57 -6.87 0.30
CA LEU A 112 -8.33 -5.44 0.14
C LEU A 112 -9.45 -4.60 0.77
N PRO A 113 -9.11 -3.42 1.32
CA PRO A 113 -10.11 -2.40 1.68
C PRO A 113 -10.98 -2.01 0.48
N ILE A 114 -12.24 -1.67 0.72
CA ILE A 114 -13.21 -1.30 -0.34
C ILE A 114 -12.69 -0.14 -1.19
N SER A 115 -12.13 0.90 -0.55
CA SER A 115 -11.52 2.05 -1.22
C SER A 115 -10.41 1.63 -2.19
N SER A 116 -9.55 0.71 -1.77
CA SER A 116 -8.42 0.22 -2.56
C SER A 116 -8.85 -0.61 -3.77
N ARG A 117 -9.98 -1.32 -3.69
CA ARG A 117 -10.55 -2.06 -4.82
C ARG A 117 -11.00 -1.13 -5.95
N GLY A 118 -11.40 0.10 -5.62
CA GLY A 118 -11.77 1.13 -6.61
C GLY A 118 -10.64 1.45 -7.59
N PHE A 119 -9.39 1.46 -7.12
CA PHE A 119 -8.22 1.72 -7.98
C PHE A 119 -8.01 0.66 -9.06
N LEU A 120 -8.40 -0.60 -8.79
CA LEU A 120 -8.23 -1.70 -9.74
C LEU A 120 -9.22 -1.62 -10.92
N ARG A 121 -10.32 -0.85 -10.79
CA ARG A 121 -11.32 -0.70 -11.87
C ARG A 121 -10.78 -0.02 -13.12
N HIS A 122 -9.86 0.91 -12.92
CA HIS A 122 -9.27 1.68 -14.02
C HIS A 122 -8.02 1.02 -14.60
N ARG A 123 -7.64 -0.14 -14.06
CA ARG A 123 -6.45 -0.88 -14.47
C ARG A 123 -6.77 -1.77 -15.69
N ARG A 124 -6.01 -1.59 -16.77
CA ARG A 124 -6.27 -2.24 -18.07
C ARG A 124 -5.65 -3.64 -18.21
N ASP A 125 -4.64 -3.95 -17.40
CA ASP A 125 -3.85 -5.19 -17.47
C ASP A 125 -4.29 -6.24 -16.43
N LEU A 126 -5.50 -6.12 -15.89
CA LEU A 126 -6.03 -7.06 -14.90
C LEU A 126 -6.63 -8.32 -15.59
N PRO A 127 -6.37 -9.55 -15.09
CA PRO A 127 -6.97 -10.77 -15.64
C PRO A 127 -8.51 -10.73 -15.65
N ALA A 128 -9.14 -11.39 -16.63
CA ALA A 128 -10.60 -11.42 -16.77
C ALA A 128 -11.31 -11.93 -15.50
N SER A 129 -10.75 -12.97 -14.87
CA SER A 129 -11.27 -13.55 -13.62
C SER A 129 -11.23 -12.57 -12.45
N ALA A 130 -10.18 -11.76 -12.36
CA ALA A 130 -10.05 -10.72 -11.34
C ALA A 130 -11.05 -9.57 -11.56
N ASN A 131 -11.30 -9.18 -12.82
CA ASN A 131 -12.37 -8.24 -13.16
C ASN A 131 -13.76 -8.78 -12.78
N ALA A 132 -14.03 -10.06 -13.08
CA ALA A 132 -15.27 -10.71 -12.68
C ALA A 132 -15.45 -10.77 -11.15
N LEU A 133 -14.37 -11.03 -10.41
CA LEU A 133 -14.37 -11.00 -8.95
C LEU A 133 -14.67 -9.60 -8.40
N LEU A 134 -14.06 -8.55 -8.96
CA LEU A 134 -14.33 -7.15 -8.57
C LEU A 134 -15.80 -6.76 -8.81
N ALA A 135 -16.40 -7.23 -9.91
CA ALA A 135 -17.82 -7.02 -10.18
C ALA A 135 -18.72 -7.73 -9.15
N ARG A 136 -18.40 -9.00 -8.81
CA ARG A 136 -19.15 -9.79 -7.81
C ARG A 136 -19.06 -9.22 -6.40
N LEU A 137 -17.92 -8.63 -6.04
CA LEU A 137 -17.73 -8.00 -4.73
C LEU A 137 -18.46 -6.66 -4.58
N GLY A 138 -19.27 -6.26 -5.57
CA GLY A 138 -20.18 -5.13 -5.42
C GLY A 138 -19.46 -3.80 -5.17
N VAL A 139 -18.21 -3.65 -5.62
CA VAL A 139 -17.40 -2.43 -5.45
C VAL A 139 -18.03 -1.20 -6.16
N GLY A 140 -19.27 -1.32 -6.65
CA GLY A 140 -20.01 -0.29 -7.39
C GLY A 140 -21.11 0.42 -6.63
N ASP A 141 -21.59 -0.09 -5.49
CA ASP A 141 -22.88 0.38 -4.95
C ASP A 141 -22.92 0.69 -3.46
N LEU A 142 -21.76 0.80 -2.81
CA LEU A 142 -21.68 1.43 -1.49
C LEU A 142 -21.18 2.87 -1.69
N VAL A 143 -22.09 3.71 -2.18
CA VAL A 143 -22.13 5.11 -1.73
C VAL A 143 -22.24 5.01 -0.21
N LEU A 144 -21.12 5.17 0.50
CA LEU A 144 -21.19 5.55 1.90
C LEU A 144 -21.93 6.89 1.86
N GLY A 145 -23.22 6.87 2.18
CA GLY A 145 -23.91 8.09 2.53
C GLY A 145 -23.06 8.77 3.60
N ASP A 146 -22.79 10.07 3.39
CA ASP A 146 -22.24 10.98 4.39
C ASP A 146 -22.71 10.55 5.77
N ALA A 147 -21.83 9.86 6.50
CA ALA A 147 -22.05 9.57 7.90
C ALA A 147 -21.81 10.88 8.62
N SER A 148 -22.83 11.72 8.59
CA SER A 148 -23.22 12.67 9.60
C SER A 148 -22.05 13.29 10.35
N HIS A 149 -21.47 14.32 9.74
CA HIS A 149 -21.00 15.46 10.51
C HIS A 149 -22.24 16.24 10.97
N ASP A 150 -23.15 15.61 11.72
CA ASP A 150 -24.08 16.33 12.59
C ASP A 150 -23.23 16.85 13.75
N THR A 151 -22.45 17.88 13.45
CA THR A 151 -21.96 18.76 14.50
C THR A 151 -23.21 19.48 14.97
N ARG A 152 -23.81 18.91 16.01
CA ARG A 152 -24.78 19.56 16.87
C ARG A 152 -24.14 20.82 17.45
N SER A 153 -24.12 21.89 16.66
CA SER A 153 -23.88 23.24 17.14
C SER A 153 -25.19 23.80 17.63
N ALA A 154 -25.46 23.58 18.91
CA ALA A 154 -26.15 24.56 19.73
C ALA A 154 -25.45 24.57 21.10
N PRO A 155 -25.35 25.70 21.81
CA PRO A 155 -26.04 26.97 21.59
C PRO A 155 -25.09 28.19 21.58
N THR A 156 -25.54 29.34 21.10
CA THR A 156 -25.05 30.62 21.64
C THR A 156 -26.21 31.60 21.69
N ALA A 157 -26.56 31.97 22.92
CA ALA A 157 -27.50 33.03 23.24
C ALA A 157 -26.97 34.37 22.72
N GLN A 158 -27.83 35.17 22.08
CA GLN A 158 -27.66 36.62 22.05
C GLN A 158 -29.03 37.31 21.96
N ALA A 159 -29.20 38.32 22.80
CA ALA A 159 -30.42 39.03 23.13
C ALA A 159 -30.81 40.14 22.12
N ALA A 160 -32.12 40.41 22.07
CA ALA A 160 -32.91 41.66 21.82
C ALA A 160 -32.33 42.79 20.92
N PRO A 161 -33.17 43.52 20.13
CA PRO A 161 -34.08 44.53 20.73
C PRO A 161 -35.41 44.84 19.97
N ALA A 162 -36.38 45.42 20.70
CA ALA A 162 -37.32 46.45 20.23
C ALA A 162 -37.84 47.24 21.44
#